data_AF-A0A060GZA8-F1
#
_entry.id   AF-A0A060GZA8-F1
#
_cell.length_a   1.000
_cell.length_b   1.000
_cell.length_c   1.000
_cell.angle_alpha   90.00
_cell.angle_beta   90.00
_cell.angle_gamma   90.00
#
_symmetry.space_group_name_H-M   'P 1'
#
loop_
_entity.id
_entity.type
_entity.pdbx_description
1 polymer ?
#
loop_
_entity_poly.entity_id
_entity_poly.type
_entity_poly.pdbx_seq_one_letter_code
_entity_poly.pdbx_strand_id
1 'polypeptide(L)' 'SSTYGKVLILDGVIQLTERDECAYQEMITHLPLCSIPNPKKVLVIGGGDGGVLREVA' A
#
# COMPACT_ATOMS: atom_id res chain seq x y z
N SER A 1 19.77 -7.66 8.91
CA SER A 1 18.69 -8.55 9.40
C SER A 1 17.96 -9.12 8.20
N SER A 2 17.66 -10.42 8.17
CA SER A 2 16.93 -11.11 7.08
C SER A 2 15.46 -11.37 7.41
N THR A 3 14.89 -10.63 8.36
CA THR A 3 13.60 -10.95 9.00
C THR A 3 12.38 -10.19 8.45
N TYR A 4 12.54 -9.40 7.38
CA TYR A 4 11.49 -8.52 6.83
C TYR A 4 11.03 -8.90 5.41
N GLY A 5 11.53 -10.02 4.88
CA GLY A 5 11.23 -10.44 3.50
C GLY A 5 11.92 -9.54 2.48
N LYS A 6 11.32 -9.41 1.30
CA LYS A 6 11.78 -8.47 0.27
C LYS A 6 11.48 -7.04 0.70
N VAL A 7 12.39 -6.14 0.32
CA VAL A 7 12.34 -4.71 0.67
C VAL A 7 12.51 -3.91 -0.61
N LEU A 8 11.59 -2.98 -0.87
CA LEU A 8 11.72 -2.01 -1.94
C LEU A 8 12.35 -0.73 -1.38
N ILE A 9 13.43 -0.27 -2.01
CA ILE A 9 14.16 0.94 -1.65
C ILE A 9 14.24 1.84 -2.88
N LEU A 10 13.89 3.12 -2.71
CA LEU A 10 14.06 4.15 -3.72
C LEU A 10 14.91 5.27 -3.13
N ASP A 11 15.97 5.67 -3.83
CA ASP A 11 16.91 6.72 -3.40
C ASP A 11 17.46 6.53 -1.98
N GLY A 12 17.66 5.27 -1.56
CA GLY A 12 18.16 4.92 -0.23
C GLY A 12 17.10 4.91 0.88
N VAL A 13 15.83 5.21 0.57
CA VAL A 13 14.71 5.20 1.53
C VAL A 13 13.83 3.96 1.35
N ILE A 14 13.56 3.26 2.44
CA ILE A 14 12.64 2.11 2.47
C ILE A 14 11.24 2.60 2.11
N GLN A 15 10.65 2.01 1.07
CA GLN A 15 9.28 2.29 0.66
C GLN A 15 8.29 1.30 1.29
N LEU A 16 8.68 0.02 1.37
CA LEU A 16 7.88 -1.05 1.95
C LEU A 16 8.74 -2.29 2.26
N THR A 17 8.21 -3.16 3.11
CA THR A 17 8.70 -4.53 3.30
C THR A 17 7.53 -5.52 3.24
N GLU A 18 7.76 -6.74 2.75
CA GLU A 18 6.72 -7.78 2.70
C GLU A 18 6.12 -8.08 4.09
N ARG A 19 6.88 -7.83 5.17
CA ARG A 19 6.43 -8.12 6.53
C ARG A 19 5.40 -7.13 7.07
N ASP A 20 5.44 -5.87 6.66
CA ASP A 20 4.67 -4.79 7.27
C ASP A 20 3.94 -3.86 6.29
N GLU A 21 4.04 -4.11 4.99
CA GLU A 21 3.33 -3.33 3.97
C GLU A 21 1.82 -3.28 4.20
N CYS A 22 1.23 -4.32 4.78
CA CYS A 22 -0.20 -4.42 5.08
C CYS A 22 -0.68 -3.24 5.93
N ALA A 23 0.08 -2.87 6.97
CA ALA A 23 -0.30 -1.76 7.85
C ALA A 23 -0.40 -0.42 7.11
N TYR A 24 0.45 -0.18 6.11
CA TYR A 24 0.39 1.03 5.29
C TYR A 24 -0.68 0.93 4.20
N GLN A 25 -0.66 -0.15 3.41
CA GLN A 25 -1.49 -0.35 2.24
C GLN A 25 -2.98 -0.47 2.61
N GLU A 26 -3.32 -1.24 3.65
CA GLU A 26 -4.69 -1.37 4.14
C GLU A 26 -5.20 -0.04 4.67
N MET A 27 -4.41 0.65 5.49
CA MET A 27 -4.87 1.87 6.15
C MET A 27 -5.05 3.02 5.16
N ILE A 28 -4.12 3.22 4.23
CA ILE A 28 -4.25 4.29 3.23
C ILE A 28 -5.41 4.04 2.26
N THR A 29 -5.80 2.78 2.07
CA THR A 29 -6.89 2.38 1.17
C THR A 29 -8.26 2.36 1.87
N HIS A 30 -8.36 1.64 2.99
CA HIS A 30 -9.65 1.34 3.62
C HIS A 30 -10.18 2.50 4.44
N LEU A 31 -9.33 3.33 5.05
CA LEU A 31 -9.81 4.53 5.76
C LEU A 31 -10.69 5.43 4.86
N PRO A 32 -10.25 5.86 3.67
CA PRO A 32 -11.11 6.66 2.80
C PRO A 32 -12.25 5.84 2.15
N LEU A 33 -11.98 4.62 1.67
CA LEU A 33 -12.98 3.86 0.89
C LEU A 33 -14.12 3.30 1.75
N CYS A 34 -13.87 2.97 3.01
CA CYS A 34 -14.93 2.55 3.94
C CYS A 34 -15.71 3.72 4.54
N SER A 35 -15.26 4.96 4.33
CA SER A 35 -15.91 6.17 4.85
C SER A 35 -16.94 6.78 3.88
N ILE A 36 -17.09 6.22 2.68
CA ILE A 36 -18.03 6.70 1.65
C ILE A 36 -18.83 5.55 1.02
N PRO A 37 -20.10 5.77 0.64
CA PRO A 37 -20.89 4.72 0.00
C PRO A 37 -20.49 4.51 -1.47
N ASN A 38 -20.31 3.25 -1.87
CA ASN A 38 -20.14 2.82 -3.27
C ASN A 38 -19.09 3.60 -4.08
N PRO A 39 -17.81 3.61 -3.67
CA PRO A 39 -16.74 4.19 -4.49
C PRO A 39 -16.65 3.45 -5.84
N LYS A 40 -16.65 4.19 -6.96
CA LYS A 40 -16.63 3.61 -8.33
C LYS A 40 -15.42 4.01 -9.16
N LYS A 41 -14.77 5.14 -8.83
CA LYS A 41 -13.63 5.66 -9.56
C LYS A 41 -12.61 6.20 -8.56
N VAL A 42 -11.47 5.54 -8.47
CA VAL A 42 -10.40 5.83 -7.52
C VAL A 42 -9.14 6.18 -8.31
N LEU A 43 -8.41 7.22 -7.88
CA LEU A 43 -7.12 7.60 -8.43
C LEU A 43 -6.05 7.29 -7.38
N VAL A 44 -5.08 6.44 -7.75
CA VAL A 44 -3.89 6.16 -6.94
C VAL A 44 -2.70 6.84 -7.59
N ILE A 45 -1.98 7.68 -6.83
CA ILE A 45 -0.76 8.34 -7.28
C ILE A 45 0.42 7.72 -6.53
N GLY A 46 1.33 7.11 -7.28
CA GLY A 46 2.45 6.31 -6.73
C GLY A 46 2.11 4.81 -6.77
N GLY A 47 2.90 4.04 -7.54
CA GLY A 47 2.62 2.62 -7.79
C GLY A 47 3.22 1.65 -6.77
N GLY A 48 4.41 1.95 -6.24
CA GLY A 48 5.11 1.04 -5.32
C GLY A 48 5.27 -0.36 -5.91
N ASP A 49 4.91 -1.37 -5.13
CA ASP A 49 4.79 -2.77 -5.52
C ASP A 49 3.40 -3.16 -6.07
N GLY A 50 2.44 -2.23 -6.06
CA GLY A 50 1.05 -2.47 -6.44
C GLY A 50 0.14 -2.94 -5.30
N GLY A 51 0.60 -3.04 -4.05
CA GLY A 51 -0.24 -3.53 -2.96
C GLY A 51 -1.43 -2.62 -2.61
N VAL A 52 -1.31 -1.30 -2.81
CA VAL A 52 -2.47 -0.39 -2.71
C VAL A 52 -3.54 -0.71 -3.77
N LEU A 53 -3.15 -1.09 -5.00
CA LEU A 53 -4.11 -1.49 -6.03
C LEU A 53 -4.80 -2.82 -5.68
N ARG A 54 -4.10 -3.72 -4.98
CA ARG A 54 -4.67 -4.95 -4.43
C ARG A 54 -5.74 -4.65 -3.39
N GLU A 55 -5.51 -3.69 -2.49
CA GLU A 55 -6.48 -3.32 -1.46
C GLU A 55 -7.71 -2.56 -2.03
N VAL A 56 -7.57 -1.86 -3.16
CA VAL A 56 -8.70 -1.17 -3.82
C VAL A 56 -9.64 -2.14 -4.54
N ALA A 57 -9.14 -3.30 -4.97
CA ALA A 57 -9.85 -4.27 -5.81
C ALA A 57 -10.94 -5.05 -5.07
#